data_AF-A0A3P3ZLJ2-F1
#
_entry.id   AF-A0A3P3ZLJ2-F1
#
_cell.length_a   1.000
_cell.length_b   1.000
_cell.length_c   1.000
_cell.angle_alpha   90.00
_cell.angle_beta   90.00
_cell.angle_gamma   90.00
#
_symmetry.space_group_name_H-M   'P 1'
#
loop_
_entity.id
_entity.type
_entity.pdbx_description
1 polymer ?
#
loop_
_entity_poly.entity_id
_entity_poly.type
_entity_poly.pdbx_seq_one_letter_code
_entity_poly.pdbx_strand_id
1 'polypeptide(L)'
;MATATERIPVLVTATEKGKIAKMAKDAGVSMGEFLRRAASSYRPSEEDSMLIGMMDQMNKTTAQANAAIDDALAFIEASNQRIAAMEKKVAIERKVA
;
A
#
# COMPACT_ATOMS: atom_id res chain seq x y z
N MET A 1 5.43 20.54 44.84
CA MET A 1 4.55 20.25 43.69
C MET A 1 5.42 19.66 42.60
N ALA A 2 5.13 18.44 42.16
CA ALA A 2 5.91 17.79 41.10
C ALA A 2 5.67 18.54 39.78
N THR A 3 6.70 19.16 39.22
CA THR A 3 6.64 19.71 37.86
C THR A 3 6.57 18.56 36.89
N ALA A 4 5.43 18.38 36.22
CA ALA A 4 5.15 17.27 35.29
C ALA A 4 5.97 17.29 33.98
N THR A 5 6.98 18.16 33.87
CA THR A 5 7.76 18.36 32.63
C THR A 5 9.23 18.64 32.92
N GLU A 6 10.10 17.99 32.16
CA GLU A 6 11.54 18.26 32.13
C GLU A 6 11.98 18.92 30.82
N ARG A 7 13.16 19.54 30.81
CA ARG A 7 13.72 20.24 29.64
C ARG A 7 14.76 19.38 28.94
N ILE A 8 14.66 19.28 27.62
CA ILE A 8 15.68 18.66 26.75
C ILE A 8 16.34 19.77 25.92
N PRO A 9 17.52 20.29 26.32
CA PRO A 9 18.25 21.25 25.51
C PRO A 9 18.91 20.56 24.32
N VAL A 10 18.51 20.93 23.10
CA VAL A 10 19.10 20.45 21.86
C VAL A 10 19.77 21.61 21.14
N LEU A 11 21.08 21.46 20.88
CA LEU A 11 21.83 22.44 20.10
C LEU A 11 21.54 22.24 18.61
N VAL A 12 21.18 23.33 17.94
CA VAL A 12 20.93 23.37 16.50
C VAL A 12 21.60 24.62 15.92
N THR A 13 21.99 24.55 14.66
CA THR A 13 22.42 25.73 13.91
C THR A 13 21.26 26.69 13.69
N ALA A 14 21.58 27.96 13.39
CA ALA A 14 20.56 28.96 13.05
C ALA A 14 19.70 28.52 11.84
N THR A 15 20.33 27.87 10.86
CA THR A 15 19.67 27.35 9.66
C THR A 15 18.70 26.22 10.00
N GLU A 16 19.10 25.26 10.83
CA GLU A 16 18.21 24.17 11.28
C GLU A 16 17.05 24.70 12.10
N LYS A 17 17.30 25.65 13.00
CA LYS A 17 16.24 26.32 13.77
C LYS A 17 15.21 26.98 12.85
N GLY A 18 15.67 27.65 11.78
CA GLY A 18 14.80 28.25 10.77
C GLY A 18 13.95 27.21 10.03
N LYS A 19 14.55 26.07 9.64
CA LYS A 19 13.82 24.96 9.00
C LYS A 19 12.75 24.38 9.92
N ILE A 20 13.08 24.12 11.19
CA ILE A 20 12.13 23.60 12.18
C ILE A 20 11.00 24.58 12.41
N ALA A 21 11.29 25.87 12.52
CA ALA A 21 10.28 26.92 12.69
C ALA A 21 9.31 26.96 11.49
N LYS A 22 9.82 26.82 10.27
CA LYS A 22 9.00 26.73 9.07
C LYS A 22 8.10 25.49 9.07
N MET A 23 8.65 24.31 9.33
CA MET A 23 7.86 23.07 9.38
C MET A 23 6.75 23.12 10.44
N ALA A 24 7.05 23.67 11.63
CA ALA A 24 6.05 23.84 12.68
C ALA A 24 4.93 24.81 12.25
N LYS A 25 5.28 25.92 11.59
CA LYS A 25 4.32 26.87 11.04
C LYS A 25 3.44 26.24 9.96
N ASP A 26 4.05 25.51 9.03
CA ASP A 26 3.33 24.83 7.93
C ASP A 26 2.37 23.75 8.47
N ALA A 27 2.73 23.11 9.60
CA ALA A 27 1.89 22.16 10.32
C ALA A 27 0.86 22.81 11.29
N GLY A 28 0.85 24.15 11.41
CA GLY A 28 -0.10 24.88 12.28
C GLY A 28 0.09 24.66 13.78
N VAL A 29 1.30 24.28 14.23
CA VAL A 29 1.61 23.98 15.64
C VAL A 29 2.82 24.77 16.14
N SER A 30 3.02 24.80 17.47
CA SER A 30 4.23 25.41 18.04
C SER A 30 5.48 24.57 17.74
N MET A 31 6.67 25.20 17.74
CA MET A 31 7.94 24.47 17.56
C MET A 31 8.14 23.36 18.61
N GLY A 32 7.77 23.62 19.86
CA GLY A 32 7.91 22.65 20.95
C GLY A 32 6.97 21.45 20.77
N GLU A 33 5.74 21.69 20.31
CA GLU A 33 4.79 20.61 20.00
C GLU A 33 5.22 19.82 18.77
N PHE A 34 5.68 20.51 17.72
CA PHE A 34 6.23 19.87 16.53
C PHE A 34 7.38 18.92 16.90
N LEU A 35 8.34 19.38 17.69
CA LEU A 35 9.47 18.56 18.14
C LEU A 35 9.05 17.42 19.07
N ARG A 36 8.07 17.64 19.96
CA ARG A 36 7.52 16.59 20.82
C ARG A 36 6.90 15.47 19.99
N ARG A 37 6.10 15.82 18.97
CA ARG A 37 5.50 14.85 18.05
C ARG A 37 6.58 14.14 17.25
N ALA A 38 7.50 14.88 16.62
CA ALA A 38 8.58 14.30 15.83
C ALA A 38 9.42 13.30 16.64
N ALA A 39 9.78 13.64 17.87
CA ALA A 39 10.51 12.74 18.77
C ALA A 39 9.68 11.49 19.15
N SER A 40 8.37 11.66 19.38
CA SER A 40 7.47 10.55 19.72
C SER A 40 7.25 9.60 18.53
N SER A 41 7.27 10.13 17.30
CA SER A 41 7.06 9.39 16.05
C SER A 41 8.33 8.75 15.51
N TYR A 42 9.52 9.18 15.94
CA TYR A 42 10.78 8.66 15.39
C TYR A 42 10.94 7.15 15.67
N ARG A 43 10.89 6.33 14.62
CA ARG A 43 11.02 4.86 14.67
C ARG A 43 12.04 4.37 13.64
N PRO A 44 13.34 4.45 13.93
CA PRO A 44 14.41 4.20 12.96
C PRO A 44 14.56 2.75 12.44
N SER A 45 13.69 1.80 12.82
CA SER A 45 13.79 0.40 12.36
C SER A 45 12.44 -0.32 12.16
N GLU A 46 11.39 0.12 12.87
CA GLU A 46 10.05 -0.49 12.77
C GLU A 46 9.32 -0.06 11.49
N GLU A 47 9.53 1.17 11.01
CA GLU A 47 8.88 1.69 9.80
C GLU A 47 9.34 0.94 8.55
N ASP A 48 10.65 0.70 8.41
CA ASP A 48 11.22 -0.02 7.26
C ASP A 48 10.71 -1.46 7.20
N SER A 49 10.69 -2.16 8.34
CA SER A 49 10.27 -3.57 8.40
C SER A 49 8.78 -3.75 8.10
N MET A 50 7.93 -2.84 8.60
CA MET A 50 6.50 -2.88 8.37
C MET A 50 6.15 -2.57 6.91
N LEU A 51 6.78 -1.53 6.34
CA LEU A 51 6.60 -1.16 4.93
C LEU A 51 7.04 -2.29 3.99
N ILE A 52 8.17 -2.93 4.27
CA ILE A 52 8.65 -4.10 3.51
C ILE A 52 7.62 -5.24 3.59
N GLY A 53 7.12 -5.57 4.78
CA GLY A 53 6.10 -6.62 4.94
C GLY A 53 4.80 -6.34 4.18
N MET A 54 4.37 -5.08 4.14
CA MET A 54 3.21 -4.67 3.34
C MET A 54 3.45 -4.83 1.83
N MET A 55 4.63 -4.45 1.36
CA MET A 55 5.01 -4.61 -0.05
C MET A 55 5.06 -6.09 -0.46
N ASP A 56 5.63 -6.95 0.37
CA ASP A 56 5.69 -8.39 0.12
C ASP A 56 4.29 -8.99 0.04
N GLN A 57 3.41 -8.62 0.97
CA GLN A 57 2.02 -9.08 0.95
C GLN A 57 1.28 -8.59 -0.30
N MET A 58 1.45 -7.33 -0.68
CA MET A 58 0.84 -6.76 -1.90
C MET A 58 1.31 -7.50 -3.17
N ASN A 59 2.61 -7.76 -3.28
CA ASN A 59 3.18 -8.52 -4.40
C ASN A 59 2.61 -9.93 -4.47
N LYS A 60 2.55 -10.63 -3.32
CA LYS A 60 1.98 -11.98 -3.23
C LYS A 60 0.51 -12.00 -3.65
N THR A 61 -0.31 -11.09 -3.13
CA THR A 61 -1.74 -11.04 -3.47
C THR A 61 -1.97 -10.68 -4.94
N THR A 62 -1.12 -9.81 -5.50
CA THR A 62 -1.21 -9.44 -6.92
C THR A 62 -0.87 -10.62 -7.82
N ALA A 63 0.18 -11.37 -7.50
CA ALA A 63 0.55 -12.59 -8.22
C ALA A 63 -0.57 -13.65 -8.16
N GLN A 64 -1.20 -13.83 -7.01
CA GLN A 64 -2.34 -14.73 -6.84
C GLN A 64 -3.56 -14.30 -7.65
N ALA A 65 -3.87 -13.00 -7.66
CA ALA A 65 -4.97 -12.46 -8.44
C ALA A 65 -4.75 -12.64 -9.94
N ASN A 66 -3.52 -12.38 -10.44
CA ASN A 66 -3.18 -12.60 -11.83
C ASN A 66 -3.33 -14.07 -12.23
N ALA A 67 -2.81 -15.00 -11.42
CA ALA A 67 -2.96 -16.43 -11.68
C ALA A 67 -4.44 -16.86 -11.73
N ALA A 68 -5.27 -16.35 -10.81
CA ALA A 68 -6.70 -16.65 -10.81
C ALA A 68 -7.43 -16.08 -12.05
N ILE A 69 -7.02 -14.91 -12.54
CA ILE A 69 -7.55 -14.32 -13.77
C ILE A 69 -7.15 -15.18 -14.98
N ASP A 70 -5.88 -15.59 -15.07
CA ASP A 70 -5.39 -16.43 -16.16
C ASP A 70 -6.13 -17.78 -16.20
N ASP A 71 -6.33 -18.40 -15.03
CA ASP A 71 -7.10 -19.65 -14.91
C ASP A 71 -8.56 -19.48 -15.36
N ALA A 72 -9.19 -18.37 -14.97
CA ALA A 72 -10.56 -18.06 -15.37
C ALA A 72 -10.67 -17.84 -16.89
N LEU A 73 -9.72 -17.13 -17.49
CA LEU A 73 -9.68 -16.91 -18.93
C LEU A 73 -9.48 -18.23 -19.70
N ALA A 74 -8.56 -19.08 -19.25
CA ALA A 74 -8.34 -20.40 -19.85
C ALA A 74 -9.58 -21.29 -19.77
N PHE A 75 -10.30 -21.25 -18.64
CA PHE A 75 -11.55 -21.99 -18.48
C PHE A 75 -12.64 -21.49 -19.42
N ILE A 76 -12.81 -20.17 -19.55
CA ILE A 76 -13.80 -19.55 -20.46
C ILE A 76 -13.48 -19.94 -21.90
N GLU A 77 -12.21 -19.87 -22.31
CA GLU A 77 -11.80 -20.24 -23.66
C GLU A 77 -12.11 -21.71 -23.97
N ALA A 78 -11.74 -22.64 -23.07
CA ALA A 78 -12.08 -24.05 -23.22
C ALA A 78 -13.60 -24.28 -23.27
N SER A 79 -14.37 -23.52 -22.49
CA SER A 79 -15.84 -23.59 -22.53
C SER A 79 -16.42 -23.11 -23.85
N ASN A 80 -15.93 -21.98 -24.37
CA ASN A 80 -16.36 -21.44 -25.66
C ASN A 80 -16.06 -22.42 -26.81
N GLN A 81 -14.91 -23.09 -26.78
CA GLN A 81 -14.59 -24.14 -27.76
C GLN A 81 -15.58 -25.30 -27.72
N ARG A 82 -15.97 -25.77 -26.52
CA ARG A 82 -16.99 -26.83 -26.35
C ARG A 82 -18.35 -26.39 -26.88
N ILE A 83 -18.78 -25.17 -26.57
CA ILE A 83 -20.05 -24.62 -27.04
C ILE A 83 -20.06 -24.56 -28.58
N ALA A 84 -19.01 -24.01 -29.19
CA ALA A 84 -18.91 -23.93 -30.65
C ALA A 84 -18.94 -25.31 -31.32
N ALA A 85 -18.32 -26.33 -30.71
CA ALA A 85 -18.38 -27.71 -31.22
C ALA A 85 -19.81 -28.29 -31.14
N MET A 86 -20.52 -28.06 -30.04
CA MET A 86 -21.92 -28.48 -29.89
C MET A 86 -22.84 -27.77 -30.88
N GLU A 87 -22.69 -26.45 -31.06
CA GLU A 87 -23.47 -25.67 -32.00
C GLU A 87 -23.25 -26.13 -33.45
N LYS A 88 -22.00 -26.41 -33.85
CA LYS A 88 -21.69 -27.00 -35.16
C LYS A 88 -22.36 -28.34 -35.35
N LYS A 89 -22.32 -29.22 -34.36
CA LYS A 89 -22.96 -30.54 -34.42
C LYS A 89 -24.48 -30.41 -34.63
N VAL A 90 -25.15 -29.57 -33.83
CA VAL A 90 -26.59 -29.31 -33.95
C VAL A 90 -26.94 -28.70 -35.31
N ALA A 91 -26.12 -27.79 -35.83
CA ALA A 91 -26.32 -27.20 -37.15
C ALA A 91 -26.21 -28.22 -38.30
N ILE A 92 -25.33 -29.21 -38.17
CA ILE A 92 -25.20 -30.32 -39.13
C ILE A 92 -26.43 -31.22 -39.05
N GLU A 93 -26.84 -31.63 -37.85
CA GLU A 93 -28.02 -32.49 -37.64
C GLU A 93 -29.31 -31.85 -38.20
N ARG A 94 -29.48 -30.53 -38.05
CA ARG A 94 -30.62 -29.79 -38.62
C ARG A 94 -30.61 -29.65 -40.15
N LYS A 95 -29.46 -29.80 -40.82
CA LYS A 95 -29.36 -29.75 -42.29
C LYS A 95 -29.62 -31.10 -42.95
N VAL A 96 -29.54 -32.19 -42.18
CA VAL A 96 -29.70 -33.57 -42.66
C VAL A 96 -31.11 -34.10 -42.40
N ALA A 97 -31.85 -33.50 -41.45
CA ALA A 97 -33.27 -33.72 -41.21
C ALA A 97 -34.15 -32.89 -42.16
#